data_AF-A0A9D1YEG3-F1
#
_entry.id   AF-A0A9D1YEG3-F1
#
_cell.length_a   1.000
_cell.length_b   1.000
_cell.length_c   1.000
_cell.angle_alpha   90.00
_cell.angle_beta   90.00
_cell.angle_gamma   90.00
#
_symmetry.space_group_name_H-M   'P 1'
#
loop_
_entity.id
_entity.type
_entity.pdbx_description
1 polymer ?
#
loop_
_entity_poly.entity_id
_entity_poly.type
_entity_poly.pdbx_seq_one_letter_code
_entity_poly.pdbx_strand_id
1 'polypeptide(L)'
;MRKRILSGLLACAVCVGMLPVGAMAAETDSAPALAEAAIAGSTGTADANGVLCLTVDSSTPLASADFDVTTTEAVSFVPATQTEAATGELYASTAGNGTATLNFDIDLSAIEGGINFNDSAYTISLTSDDGINWEGSFNAGFNTTMGALGEALDMTNARIKAGIMKDEVGELNEAQNIYVNNDAKSTQLVICDAEDTLYTVIYHYGNTEYEWTVPAGAKLYNAQLPENSGYTGWYTDEDCTIAADFNTAVVDKNMELFAKETEPSTPGDFLEDLKDGYAEINDWQDWEAFVNNSDQVKAGDLVALTTNIDCQNASYQALDFAGDFNGNNKTISNARFTANGDYSGMFASLGATQKVANLKLQNIDVGYAQYAGTLAGWIYGVNETPRENCMVQNIQVTDCSVSGYTAGGVVGYAFANTIRYCSSRNTTVTGVANGGGIVGISYGNVTECYSTASPTALLSRGRGGIAGKILESGNMSNCWYTYSKSAGSVTDATESNSKKVTDNTTSVDMMIWAAGHSEIWSFGNGDATTFNESAVTYPFPQGGAE
;
A
#
# COMPACT_ATOMS: atom_id res chain seq x y z
N MET A 1 -39.20 -49.10 -22.12
CA MET A 1 -39.18 -47.64 -21.84
C MET A 1 -39.35 -47.42 -20.34
N ARG A 2 -38.86 -46.28 -19.79
CA ARG A 2 -38.50 -45.99 -18.37
C ARG A 2 -37.08 -46.55 -18.06
N LYS A 3 -36.05 -45.71 -17.80
CA LYS A 3 -35.72 -44.88 -16.60
C LYS A 3 -35.38 -45.76 -15.37
N ARG A 4 -34.30 -45.53 -14.58
CA ARG A 4 -33.20 -44.53 -14.59
C ARG A 4 -32.05 -45.03 -13.66
N ILE A 5 -30.80 -44.68 -13.99
CA ILE A 5 -29.62 -44.36 -13.14
C ILE A 5 -29.54 -44.89 -11.69
N LEU A 6 -28.44 -45.60 -11.35
CA LEU A 6 -27.63 -45.32 -10.14
C LEU A 6 -26.16 -45.73 -10.38
N SER A 7 -25.22 -44.95 -9.86
CA SER A 7 -23.77 -45.11 -10.01
C SER A 7 -23.10 -45.38 -8.66
N GLY A 8 -22.05 -46.21 -8.60
CA GLY A 8 -21.30 -46.41 -7.37
C GLY A 8 -20.00 -47.21 -7.48
N LEU A 9 -19.04 -46.78 -6.65
CA LEU A 9 -17.93 -47.53 -6.01
C LEU A 9 -16.64 -47.88 -6.78
N LEU A 10 -15.51 -47.60 -6.10
CA LEU A 10 -14.15 -48.19 -6.18
C LEU A 10 -13.36 -47.97 -7.50
N ALA A 11 -12.00 -47.87 -7.56
CA ALA A 11 -10.90 -47.73 -6.59
C ALA A 11 -9.61 -47.32 -7.39
N CYS A 12 -8.36 -47.16 -6.90
CA CYS A 12 -7.72 -47.23 -5.58
C CYS A 12 -6.33 -46.53 -5.66
N ALA A 13 -5.83 -45.89 -4.59
CA ALA A 13 -4.39 -45.64 -4.41
C ALA A 13 -4.02 -45.45 -2.92
N VAL A 14 -3.17 -46.33 -2.39
CA VAL A 14 -2.66 -46.28 -1.00
C VAL A 14 -1.16 -45.97 -1.04
N CYS A 15 -0.70 -45.08 -0.16
CA CYS A 15 0.68 -45.05 0.32
C CYS A 15 0.70 -44.85 1.84
N VAL A 16 1.57 -45.60 2.53
CA VAL A 16 1.56 -45.78 3.99
C VAL A 16 2.61 -44.90 4.66
N GLY A 17 2.25 -44.26 5.78
CA GLY A 17 3.15 -43.47 6.63
C GLY A 17 2.78 -43.56 8.11
N MET A 18 3.26 -44.63 8.77
CA MET A 18 3.39 -44.86 10.22
C MET A 18 2.59 -43.98 11.22
N LEU A 19 1.57 -44.58 11.85
CA LEU A 19 1.04 -44.13 13.15
C LEU A 19 2.01 -44.50 14.30
N PRO A 20 2.21 -43.62 15.29
CA PRO A 20 2.55 -44.04 16.66
C PRO A 20 1.28 -44.58 17.35
N VAL A 21 1.37 -45.78 17.95
CA VAL A 21 0.33 -46.28 18.86
C VAL A 21 0.52 -45.59 20.21
N GLY A 22 -0.41 -44.73 20.64
CA GLY A 22 -0.13 -43.93 21.84
C GLY A 22 -1.22 -43.07 22.49
N ALA A 23 -2.46 -43.03 22.02
CA ALA A 23 -3.62 -42.57 22.81
C ALA A 23 -4.91 -42.83 22.02
N MET A 24 -5.85 -43.60 22.58
CA MET A 24 -7.23 -43.19 22.41
C MET A 24 -7.41 -42.06 23.42
N ALA A 25 -7.39 -40.81 22.93
CA ALA A 25 -8.04 -39.75 23.68
C ALA A 25 -9.48 -40.21 23.90
N ALA A 26 -9.99 -40.09 25.12
CA ALA A 26 -11.43 -40.06 25.27
C ALA A 26 -11.91 -38.85 24.46
N GLU A 27 -12.88 -39.04 23.58
CA GLU A 27 -13.71 -37.93 23.13
C GLU A 27 -14.39 -37.39 24.39
N THR A 28 -13.80 -36.35 24.95
CA THR A 28 -14.48 -35.48 25.88
C THR A 28 -15.50 -34.74 25.04
N ASP A 29 -16.79 -35.04 25.22
CA ASP A 29 -17.89 -34.20 24.74
C ASP A 29 -17.60 -32.76 25.18
N SER A 30 -17.07 -31.97 24.25
CA SER A 30 -16.77 -30.56 24.42
C SER A 30 -17.92 -29.79 23.79
N ALA A 31 -18.54 -28.89 24.55
CA ALA A 31 -19.64 -28.09 24.04
C ALA A 31 -19.26 -27.37 22.71
N PRO A 32 -20.20 -27.22 21.77
CA PRO A 32 -19.90 -26.67 20.45
C PRO A 32 -19.36 -25.24 20.54
N ALA A 33 -18.26 -24.95 19.83
CA ALA A 33 -17.57 -23.66 19.86
C ALA A 33 -17.19 -23.17 18.45
N LEU A 34 -16.71 -21.93 18.36
CA LEU A 34 -16.11 -21.40 17.13
C LEU A 34 -14.71 -21.99 16.90
N ALA A 35 -14.47 -22.51 15.71
CA ALA A 35 -13.17 -22.98 15.24
C ALA A 35 -12.49 -21.97 14.30
N GLU A 36 -13.26 -21.25 13.49
CA GLU A 36 -12.77 -20.18 12.61
C GLU A 36 -13.84 -19.09 12.44
N ALA A 37 -13.40 -17.84 12.22
CA ALA A 37 -14.26 -16.74 11.85
C ALA A 37 -13.60 -15.88 10.77
N ALA A 38 -14.39 -15.35 9.84
CA ALA A 38 -13.95 -14.46 8.79
C ALA A 38 -14.82 -13.20 8.71
N ILE A 39 -14.19 -12.03 8.54
CA ILE A 39 -14.86 -10.75 8.30
C ILE A 39 -14.15 -10.04 7.15
N ALA A 40 -14.90 -9.69 6.10
CA ALA A 40 -14.40 -8.96 4.93
C ALA A 40 -13.11 -9.56 4.31
N GLY A 41 -13.00 -10.90 4.30
CA GLY A 41 -11.83 -11.64 3.81
C GLY A 41 -10.63 -11.74 4.76
N SER A 42 -10.69 -11.11 5.94
CA SER A 42 -9.75 -11.36 7.04
C SER A 42 -10.21 -12.58 7.83
N THR A 43 -9.30 -13.45 8.26
CA THR A 43 -9.60 -14.75 8.90
C THR A 43 -8.88 -14.89 10.23
N GLY A 44 -9.51 -15.58 11.19
CA GLY A 44 -8.94 -15.93 12.48
C GLY A 44 -9.39 -17.34 12.89
N THR A 45 -8.44 -18.20 13.21
CA THR A 45 -8.66 -19.60 13.61
C THR A 45 -8.38 -19.76 15.10
N ALA A 46 -9.17 -20.58 15.80
CA ALA A 46 -8.97 -20.90 17.19
C ALA A 46 -7.66 -21.68 17.43
N ASP A 47 -6.97 -21.37 18.52
CA ASP A 47 -5.77 -22.10 18.94
C ASP A 47 -6.09 -23.40 19.69
N ALA A 48 -5.06 -24.08 20.22
CA ALA A 48 -5.23 -25.34 20.95
C ALA A 48 -5.96 -25.19 22.31
N ASN A 49 -6.19 -23.97 22.78
CA ASN A 49 -6.96 -23.65 23.98
C ASN A 49 -8.37 -23.13 23.65
N GLY A 50 -8.73 -22.99 22.37
CA GLY A 50 -10.01 -22.42 21.93
C GLY A 50 -10.01 -20.91 21.74
N VAL A 51 -8.86 -20.23 21.88
CA VAL A 51 -8.76 -18.77 21.73
C VAL A 51 -8.69 -18.40 20.25
N LEU A 52 -9.65 -17.62 19.77
CA LEU A 52 -9.72 -17.15 18.39
C LEU A 52 -9.42 -15.65 18.32
N CYS A 53 -8.32 -15.29 17.67
CA CYS A 53 -7.96 -13.90 17.38
C CYS A 53 -8.22 -13.58 15.90
N LEU A 54 -9.15 -12.66 15.63
CA LEU A 54 -9.46 -12.16 14.28
C LEU A 54 -9.11 -10.68 14.20
N THR A 55 -8.13 -10.33 13.37
CA THR A 55 -7.71 -8.94 13.11
C THR A 55 -8.28 -8.44 11.79
N VAL A 56 -8.89 -7.26 11.81
CA VAL A 56 -9.51 -6.59 10.65
C VAL A 56 -9.08 -5.11 10.64
N ASP A 57 -8.91 -4.49 9.48
CA ASP A 57 -8.62 -3.05 9.38
C ASP A 57 -9.80 -2.22 9.93
N SER A 58 -9.54 -1.32 10.88
CA SER A 58 -10.58 -0.56 11.61
C SER A 58 -11.42 0.35 10.70
N SER A 59 -10.89 0.72 9.53
CA SER A 59 -11.61 1.52 8.54
C SER A 59 -12.58 0.72 7.66
N THR A 60 -12.52 -0.62 7.72
CA THR A 60 -13.34 -1.54 6.91
C THR A 60 -14.83 -1.24 7.08
N PRO A 61 -15.56 -0.83 6.02
CA PRO A 61 -17.00 -0.66 6.07
C PRO A 61 -17.69 -2.03 6.17
N LEU A 62 -18.64 -2.17 7.09
CA LEU A 62 -19.33 -3.44 7.34
C LEU A 62 -20.61 -3.63 6.49
N ALA A 63 -21.10 -2.60 5.81
CA ALA A 63 -22.33 -2.72 4.99
C ALA A 63 -22.15 -3.70 3.82
N SER A 64 -22.85 -4.83 3.86
CA SER A 64 -22.68 -5.98 2.93
C SER A 64 -21.28 -6.62 2.95
N ALA A 65 -20.50 -6.45 4.03
CA ALA A 65 -19.26 -7.21 4.20
C ALA A 65 -19.58 -8.69 4.46
N ASP A 66 -18.71 -9.58 3.97
CA ASP A 66 -18.79 -11.01 4.24
C ASP A 66 -18.55 -11.27 5.74
N PHE A 67 -19.29 -12.23 6.30
CA PHE A 67 -19.16 -12.70 7.68
C PHE A 67 -19.40 -14.21 7.68
N ASP A 68 -18.33 -14.99 7.86
CA ASP A 68 -18.38 -16.45 7.84
C ASP A 68 -17.89 -17.00 9.18
N VAL A 69 -18.46 -18.13 9.63
CA VAL A 69 -17.99 -18.83 10.82
C VAL A 69 -17.94 -20.34 10.60
N THR A 70 -16.89 -20.98 11.11
CA THR A 70 -16.77 -22.43 11.18
C THR A 70 -16.85 -22.85 12.64
N THR A 71 -17.68 -23.85 12.92
CA THR A 71 -17.85 -24.41 14.27
C THR A 71 -17.05 -25.71 14.43
N THR A 72 -16.79 -26.12 15.68
CA THR A 72 -16.06 -27.37 15.99
C THR A 72 -16.77 -28.63 15.48
N GLU A 73 -18.09 -28.57 15.32
CA GLU A 73 -18.97 -29.65 14.91
C GLU A 73 -20.26 -29.11 14.28
N ALA A 74 -21.19 -29.99 13.87
CA ALA A 74 -22.43 -29.57 13.24
C ALA A 74 -23.43 -29.01 14.28
N VAL A 75 -23.76 -27.72 14.15
CA VAL A 75 -24.68 -27.03 15.07
C VAL A 75 -25.99 -26.59 14.41
N SER A 76 -26.96 -26.25 15.25
CA SER A 76 -28.13 -25.45 14.92
C SER A 76 -28.21 -24.25 15.86
N PHE A 77 -28.40 -23.06 15.29
CA PHE A 77 -28.63 -21.85 16.08
C PHE A 77 -29.96 -21.90 16.85
N VAL A 78 -29.95 -21.46 18.10
CA VAL A 78 -31.12 -21.41 19.00
C VAL A 78 -31.59 -19.95 19.08
N PRO A 79 -32.85 -19.64 18.68
CA PRO A 79 -33.32 -18.27 18.65
C PRO A 79 -33.67 -17.77 20.06
N ALA A 80 -33.31 -16.51 20.33
CA ALA A 80 -33.63 -15.78 21.55
C ALA A 80 -34.24 -14.41 21.21
N THR A 81 -35.10 -13.89 22.08
CA THR A 81 -35.57 -12.50 22.01
C THR A 81 -34.51 -11.54 22.56
N GLN A 82 -34.56 -10.27 22.15
CA GLN A 82 -33.69 -9.23 22.71
C GLN A 82 -33.78 -9.16 24.25
N THR A 83 -34.97 -9.35 24.82
CA THR A 83 -35.17 -9.35 26.28
C THR A 83 -34.61 -10.57 27.01
N GLU A 84 -34.20 -11.61 26.28
CA GLU A 84 -33.48 -12.78 26.82
C GLU A 84 -31.97 -12.64 26.64
N ALA A 85 -31.51 -11.70 25.81
CA ALA A 85 -30.11 -11.27 25.73
C ALA A 85 -29.77 -10.33 26.89
N ALA A 86 -28.50 -10.35 27.30
CA ALA A 86 -27.92 -9.31 28.14
C ALA A 86 -27.18 -8.29 27.27
N THR A 87 -27.02 -7.06 27.76
CA THR A 87 -26.29 -6.01 27.05
C THR A 87 -24.88 -6.48 26.66
N GLY A 88 -24.52 -6.29 25.39
CA GLY A 88 -23.28 -6.79 24.79
C GLY A 88 -23.38 -8.20 24.18
N GLU A 89 -24.46 -8.95 24.41
CA GLU A 89 -24.57 -10.32 23.87
C GLU A 89 -24.85 -10.35 22.36
N LEU A 90 -24.05 -11.11 21.63
CA LEU A 90 -24.40 -11.67 20.33
C LEU A 90 -25.38 -12.82 20.53
N TYR A 91 -26.57 -12.72 19.94
CA TYR A 91 -27.61 -13.74 19.99
C TYR A 91 -28.24 -13.96 18.61
N ALA A 92 -28.79 -15.16 18.39
CA ALA A 92 -29.58 -15.43 17.19
C ALA A 92 -31.00 -14.90 17.39
N SER A 93 -31.39 -13.85 16.67
CA SER A 93 -32.75 -13.27 16.73
C SER A 93 -33.77 -14.12 15.98
N THR A 94 -33.33 -14.80 14.92
CA THR A 94 -34.10 -15.86 14.24
C THR A 94 -33.19 -17.00 13.83
N ALA A 95 -33.74 -18.21 13.80
CA ALA A 95 -33.04 -19.40 13.32
C ALA A 95 -34.01 -20.35 12.59
N GLY A 96 -33.47 -21.12 11.66
CA GLY A 96 -34.16 -22.09 10.83
C GLY A 96 -33.21 -23.20 10.38
N ASN A 97 -33.72 -24.15 9.59
CA ASN A 97 -32.91 -25.27 9.11
C ASN A 97 -31.82 -24.78 8.14
N GLY A 98 -30.56 -24.69 8.61
CA GLY A 98 -29.43 -24.19 7.84
C GLY A 98 -29.41 -22.67 7.65
N THR A 99 -30.09 -21.90 8.52
CA THR A 99 -30.18 -20.43 8.42
C THR A 99 -30.21 -19.77 9.80
N ALA A 100 -29.50 -18.67 10.00
CA ALA A 100 -29.62 -17.84 11.20
C ALA A 100 -29.54 -16.34 10.90
N THR A 101 -30.10 -15.53 11.80
CA THR A 101 -29.86 -14.08 11.84
C THR A 101 -29.35 -13.73 13.22
N LEU A 102 -28.19 -13.10 13.30
CA LEU A 102 -27.55 -12.68 14.54
C LEU A 102 -27.70 -11.18 14.76
N ASN A 103 -27.79 -10.79 16.04
CA ASN A 103 -27.88 -9.41 16.53
C ASN A 103 -27.03 -9.25 17.79
N PHE A 104 -26.50 -8.05 18.00
CA PHE A 104 -25.91 -7.65 19.28
C PHE A 104 -26.93 -6.84 20.10
N ASP A 105 -27.14 -7.17 21.38
CA ASP A 105 -27.94 -6.32 22.28
C ASP A 105 -27.14 -5.09 22.76
N ILE A 106 -26.99 -4.09 21.89
CA ILE A 106 -26.18 -2.89 22.16
C ILE A 106 -26.97 -1.63 21.78
N ASP A 107 -27.37 -0.85 22.79
CA ASP A 107 -27.98 0.47 22.63
C ASP A 107 -27.10 1.57 23.23
N LEU A 108 -26.34 2.27 22.37
CA LEU A 108 -25.53 3.42 22.77
C LEU A 108 -26.21 4.77 22.46
N SER A 109 -27.52 4.79 22.16
CA SER A 109 -28.24 6.03 21.79
C SER A 109 -28.28 7.12 22.87
N ALA A 110 -27.90 6.79 24.11
CA ALA A 110 -27.72 7.74 25.21
C ALA A 110 -26.38 8.52 25.14
N ILE A 111 -25.46 8.14 24.25
CA ILE A 111 -24.13 8.72 24.08
C ILE A 111 -24.10 9.55 22.80
N GLU A 112 -23.42 10.71 22.81
CA GLU A 112 -23.30 11.55 21.62
C GLU A 112 -22.52 10.81 20.52
N GLY A 113 -23.15 10.59 19.36
CA GLY A 113 -22.60 9.79 18.27
C GLY A 113 -22.79 8.27 18.40
N GLY A 114 -23.35 7.78 19.52
CA GLY A 114 -23.52 6.35 19.77
C GLY A 114 -24.53 5.67 18.84
N ILE A 115 -24.21 4.44 18.42
CA ILE A 115 -25.03 3.61 17.53
C ILE A 115 -25.91 2.66 18.35
N ASN A 116 -27.14 2.44 17.89
CA ASN A 116 -28.03 1.41 18.45
C ASN A 116 -28.06 0.19 17.50
N PHE A 117 -27.30 -0.84 17.84
CA PHE A 117 -27.19 -2.08 17.07
C PHE A 117 -28.42 -3.01 17.22
N ASN A 118 -29.40 -2.62 18.04
CA ASN A 118 -30.71 -3.27 18.09
C ASN A 118 -31.62 -2.91 16.91
N ASP A 119 -31.27 -1.92 16.08
CA ASP A 119 -32.02 -1.67 14.85
C ASP A 119 -31.88 -2.85 13.87
N SER A 120 -32.96 -3.18 13.20
CA SER A 120 -33.04 -4.14 12.09
C SER A 120 -31.93 -4.00 11.02
N ALA A 121 -31.39 -2.78 10.84
CA ALA A 121 -30.27 -2.49 9.95
C ALA A 121 -28.95 -3.16 10.38
N TYR A 122 -28.77 -3.47 11.67
CA TYR A 122 -27.55 -4.04 12.24
C TYR A 122 -27.70 -5.55 12.51
N THR A 123 -28.02 -6.29 11.44
CA THR A 123 -28.17 -7.75 11.44
C THR A 123 -27.02 -8.43 10.68
N ILE A 124 -26.68 -9.64 11.08
CA ILE A 124 -25.79 -10.55 10.34
C ILE A 124 -26.63 -11.75 9.90
N SER A 125 -26.56 -12.14 8.63
CA SER A 125 -27.28 -13.31 8.11
C SER A 125 -26.31 -14.43 7.80
N LEU A 126 -26.58 -15.64 8.30
CA LEU A 126 -25.79 -16.86 8.08
C LEU A 126 -26.61 -17.95 7.40
N THR A 127 -25.96 -18.75 6.56
CA THR A 127 -26.51 -19.94 5.92
C THR A 127 -25.51 -21.10 5.93
N SER A 128 -25.99 -22.34 6.08
CA SER A 128 -25.17 -23.54 6.07
C SER A 128 -25.94 -24.76 5.54
N ASP A 129 -25.26 -25.58 4.74
CA ASP A 129 -25.76 -26.87 4.23
C ASP A 129 -25.33 -28.07 5.11
N ASP A 130 -24.31 -27.91 5.98
CA ASP A 130 -23.73 -28.99 6.79
C ASP A 130 -23.78 -28.73 8.31
N GLY A 131 -24.16 -27.53 8.74
CA GLY A 131 -24.19 -27.11 10.14
C GLY A 131 -22.83 -26.75 10.74
N ILE A 132 -21.74 -26.95 10.01
CA ILE A 132 -20.35 -26.72 10.46
C ILE A 132 -19.85 -25.38 9.89
N ASN A 133 -19.94 -25.23 8.58
CA ASN A 133 -19.49 -24.08 7.81
C ASN A 133 -20.69 -23.17 7.54
N TRP A 134 -20.67 -21.96 8.10
CA TRP A 134 -21.74 -20.97 7.97
C TRP A 134 -21.24 -19.78 7.16
N GLU A 135 -21.66 -19.70 5.90
CA GLU A 135 -21.40 -18.57 5.02
C GLU A 135 -22.40 -17.45 5.27
N GLY A 136 -21.98 -16.19 5.23
CA GLY A 136 -22.87 -15.08 5.57
C GLY A 136 -22.37 -13.69 5.25
N SER A 137 -23.17 -12.70 5.67
CA SER A 137 -22.87 -11.29 5.46
C SER A 137 -23.57 -10.39 6.48
N PHE A 138 -22.94 -9.29 6.80
CA PHE A 138 -23.57 -8.13 7.43
C PHE A 138 -24.64 -7.54 6.50
N ASN A 139 -25.73 -7.03 7.08
CA ASN A 139 -26.81 -6.40 6.32
C ASN A 139 -26.30 -5.22 5.45
N ALA A 140 -26.92 -4.97 4.30
CA ALA A 140 -26.63 -3.79 3.48
C ALA A 140 -26.91 -2.46 4.21
N GLY A 141 -27.73 -2.48 5.27
CA GLY A 141 -27.97 -1.35 6.16
C GLY A 141 -26.95 -1.19 7.30
N PHE A 142 -25.96 -2.07 7.45
CA PHE A 142 -24.97 -2.08 8.54
C PHE A 142 -23.94 -0.95 8.35
N ASN A 143 -24.39 0.30 8.42
CA ASN A 143 -23.66 1.50 8.01
C ASN A 143 -22.70 2.00 9.12
N THR A 144 -21.68 1.20 9.40
CA THR A 144 -20.57 1.54 10.31
C THR A 144 -19.27 0.87 9.84
N THR A 145 -18.16 1.13 10.52
CA THR A 145 -16.88 0.44 10.29
C THR A 145 -16.58 -0.58 11.37
N MET A 146 -15.58 -1.44 11.12
CA MET A 146 -15.11 -2.40 12.12
C MET A 146 -14.61 -1.72 13.40
N GLY A 147 -13.90 -0.59 13.32
CA GLY A 147 -13.44 0.15 14.50
C GLY A 147 -14.60 0.59 15.39
N ALA A 148 -15.64 1.20 14.81
CA ALA A 148 -16.82 1.68 15.54
C ALA A 148 -17.71 0.54 16.07
N LEU A 149 -17.73 -0.64 15.43
CA LEU A 149 -18.31 -1.84 16.02
C LEU A 149 -17.45 -2.32 17.21
N GLY A 150 -16.12 -2.35 17.05
CA GLY A 150 -15.17 -2.73 18.09
C GLY A 150 -15.29 -1.88 19.36
N GLU A 151 -15.33 -0.56 19.23
CA GLU A 151 -15.58 0.37 20.34
C GLU A 151 -16.90 0.04 21.07
N ALA A 152 -17.97 -0.24 20.33
CA ALA A 152 -19.27 -0.57 20.92
C ALA A 152 -19.28 -1.92 21.65
N LEU A 153 -18.56 -2.91 21.13
CA LEU A 153 -18.37 -4.22 21.76
C LEU A 153 -17.56 -4.11 23.06
N ASP A 154 -16.47 -3.35 23.05
CA ASP A 154 -15.63 -3.09 24.22
C ASP A 154 -16.41 -2.38 25.34
N MET A 155 -17.07 -1.26 25.00
CA MET A 155 -17.88 -0.47 25.93
C MET A 155 -19.03 -1.26 26.58
N THR A 156 -19.45 -2.37 25.98
CA THR A 156 -20.53 -3.22 26.50
C THR A 156 -20.06 -4.55 27.11
N ASN A 157 -18.76 -4.84 27.11
CA ASN A 157 -18.19 -6.13 27.53
C ASN A 157 -18.84 -7.28 26.73
N ALA A 158 -18.78 -7.19 25.41
CA ALA A 158 -19.51 -8.07 24.52
C ALA A 158 -19.13 -9.56 24.67
N ARG A 159 -20.08 -10.43 24.36
CA ARG A 159 -19.91 -11.88 24.47
C ARG A 159 -20.83 -12.66 23.53
N ILE A 160 -20.41 -13.85 23.14
CA ILE A 160 -21.28 -14.84 22.51
C ILE A 160 -22.19 -15.42 23.60
N LYS A 161 -23.50 -15.40 23.35
CA LYS A 161 -24.50 -15.88 24.31
C LYS A 161 -24.37 -17.40 24.54
N ALA A 162 -24.38 -17.82 25.82
CA ALA A 162 -24.50 -19.24 26.17
C ALA A 162 -25.79 -19.85 25.60
N GLY A 163 -25.67 -21.01 24.96
CA GLY A 163 -26.76 -21.72 24.30
C GLY A 163 -27.29 -21.07 23.01
N ILE A 164 -26.53 -20.18 22.36
CA ILE A 164 -26.82 -19.69 21.00
C ILE A 164 -26.63 -20.79 19.94
N MET A 165 -25.71 -21.73 20.16
CA MET A 165 -25.43 -22.91 19.35
C MET A 165 -25.80 -24.17 20.12
N LYS A 166 -26.29 -25.17 19.39
CA LYS A 166 -26.64 -26.50 19.91
C LYS A 166 -26.26 -27.58 18.90
N ASP A 167 -25.62 -28.64 19.36
CA ASP A 167 -25.17 -29.75 18.52
C ASP A 167 -26.30 -30.76 18.15
N GLU A 168 -25.91 -31.90 17.55
CA GLU A 168 -26.82 -33.01 17.23
C GLU A 168 -27.33 -33.81 18.45
N VAL A 169 -26.58 -33.85 19.56
CA VAL A 169 -26.95 -34.60 20.78
C VAL A 169 -27.81 -33.79 21.76
N GLY A 170 -27.82 -32.46 21.60
CA GLY A 170 -28.59 -31.49 22.37
C GLY A 170 -27.77 -30.66 23.37
N GLU A 171 -26.44 -30.76 23.38
CA GLU A 171 -25.58 -29.93 24.24
C GLU A 171 -25.53 -28.49 23.70
N LEU A 172 -25.26 -27.54 24.58
CA LEU A 172 -25.31 -26.11 24.31
C LEU A 172 -23.92 -25.49 24.51
N ASN A 173 -23.56 -24.50 23.70
CA ASN A 173 -22.31 -23.77 23.90
C ASN A 173 -22.31 -23.01 25.24
N GLU A 174 -21.15 -22.93 25.87
CA GLU A 174 -20.90 -22.00 26.97
C GLU A 174 -20.73 -20.55 26.45
N ALA A 175 -20.78 -19.57 27.37
CA ALA A 175 -20.55 -18.17 27.00
C ALA A 175 -19.07 -17.91 26.71
N GLN A 176 -18.79 -17.24 25.58
CA GLN A 176 -17.43 -16.82 25.20
C GLN A 176 -17.36 -15.30 25.18
N ASN A 177 -16.38 -14.71 25.85
CA ASN A 177 -16.19 -13.25 25.86
C ASN A 177 -15.59 -12.79 24.53
N ILE A 178 -15.92 -11.58 24.10
CA ILE A 178 -15.36 -10.92 22.91
C ILE A 178 -14.58 -9.69 23.40
N TYR A 179 -13.29 -9.85 23.63
CA TYR A 179 -12.40 -8.72 23.92
C TYR A 179 -12.04 -8.00 22.62
N VAL A 180 -11.89 -6.68 22.70
CA VAL A 180 -11.52 -5.87 21.55
C VAL A 180 -10.22 -5.13 21.83
N ASN A 181 -9.26 -5.36 20.95
CA ASN A 181 -7.92 -4.79 21.02
C ASN A 181 -7.73 -3.89 19.78
N ASN A 182 -7.50 -2.59 19.99
CA ASN A 182 -7.33 -1.63 18.90
C ASN A 182 -5.89 -1.09 18.86
N ASP A 183 -5.37 -0.90 17.65
CA ASP A 183 -4.13 -0.14 17.38
C ASP A 183 -4.41 1.00 16.39
N ALA A 184 -3.38 1.62 15.79
CA ALA A 184 -3.55 2.74 14.87
C ALA A 184 -4.34 2.42 13.58
N LYS A 185 -4.49 1.13 13.23
CA LYS A 185 -5.01 0.69 11.94
C LYS A 185 -6.00 -0.47 12.03
N SER A 186 -5.90 -1.29 13.07
CA SER A 186 -6.56 -2.58 13.15
C SER A 186 -7.32 -2.76 14.45
N THR A 187 -8.47 -3.41 14.31
CA THR A 187 -9.34 -3.87 15.38
C THR A 187 -9.24 -5.39 15.41
N GLN A 188 -8.72 -5.92 16.52
CA GLN A 188 -8.66 -7.35 16.78
C GLN A 188 -9.80 -7.73 17.72
N LEU A 189 -10.61 -8.69 17.29
CA LEU A 189 -11.56 -9.40 18.14
C LEU A 189 -10.85 -10.63 18.71
N VAL A 190 -10.86 -10.78 20.02
CA VAL A 190 -10.32 -11.95 20.73
C VAL A 190 -11.48 -12.66 21.42
N ILE A 191 -11.83 -13.84 20.91
CA ILE A 191 -12.91 -14.67 21.42
C ILE A 191 -12.29 -15.78 22.26
N CYS A 192 -12.69 -15.89 23.52
CA CYS A 192 -12.19 -16.88 24.47
C CYS A 192 -13.24 -17.23 25.52
N ASP A 193 -13.00 -18.25 26.34
CA ASP A 193 -13.97 -18.68 27.33
C ASP A 193 -14.03 -17.71 28.52
N ALA A 194 -15.18 -17.60 29.18
CA ALA A 194 -15.41 -16.58 30.20
C ALA A 194 -14.55 -16.73 31.48
N GLU A 195 -13.98 -17.91 31.70
CA GLU A 195 -13.12 -18.24 32.86
C GLU A 195 -11.62 -18.27 32.50
N ASP A 196 -11.24 -17.91 31.26
CA ASP A 196 -9.84 -17.90 30.83
C ASP A 196 -9.00 -16.91 31.64
N THR A 197 -7.74 -17.29 31.89
CA THR A 197 -6.79 -16.39 32.54
C THR A 197 -6.36 -15.32 31.55
N LEU A 198 -6.64 -14.05 31.87
CA LEU A 198 -6.30 -12.90 31.04
C LEU A 198 -5.06 -12.18 31.56
N TYR A 199 -4.31 -11.60 30.64
CA TYR A 199 -3.18 -10.71 30.89
C TYR A 199 -3.33 -9.40 30.12
N THR A 200 -2.74 -8.35 30.66
CA THR A 200 -2.64 -7.04 29.99
C THR A 200 -1.32 -6.97 29.21
N VAL A 201 -1.37 -6.59 27.94
CA VAL A 201 -0.21 -6.19 27.15
C VAL A 201 -0.32 -4.69 26.85
N ILE A 202 0.63 -3.89 27.35
CA ILE A 202 0.64 -2.44 27.13
C ILE A 202 1.70 -2.11 26.08
N TYR A 203 1.30 -1.41 25.02
CA TYR A 203 2.16 -0.95 23.93
C TYR A 203 2.39 0.56 24.06
N HIS A 204 3.52 0.96 24.63
CA HIS A 204 3.89 2.36 24.88
C HIS A 204 4.58 2.98 23.65
N TYR A 205 4.09 4.12 23.16
CA TYR A 205 4.78 4.94 22.16
C TYR A 205 4.59 6.43 22.46
N GLY A 206 5.68 7.16 22.67
CA GLY A 206 5.66 8.56 23.10
C GLY A 206 4.85 8.76 24.39
N ASN A 207 3.72 9.48 24.31
CA ASN A 207 2.78 9.69 25.42
C ASN A 207 1.44 8.95 25.20
N THR A 208 1.44 7.88 24.42
CA THR A 208 0.22 7.11 24.10
C THR A 208 0.48 5.62 24.30
N GLU A 209 -0.57 4.91 24.69
CA GLU A 209 -0.52 3.51 25.06
C GLU A 209 -1.69 2.79 24.38
N TYR A 210 -1.43 1.61 23.83
CA TYR A 210 -2.50 0.65 23.55
C TYR A 210 -2.52 -0.38 24.68
N GLU A 211 -3.57 -0.37 25.49
CA GLU A 211 -3.79 -1.39 26.53
C GLU A 211 -4.62 -2.52 25.93
N TRP A 212 -4.02 -3.70 25.79
CA TRP A 212 -4.65 -4.86 25.16
C TRP A 212 -4.95 -5.94 26.20
N THR A 213 -6.15 -6.50 26.18
CA THR A 213 -6.55 -7.66 27.00
C THR A 213 -6.36 -8.93 26.18
N VAL A 214 -5.54 -9.86 26.67
CA VAL A 214 -5.10 -11.05 25.91
C VAL A 214 -5.15 -12.31 26.79
N PRO A 215 -5.78 -13.42 26.34
CA PRO A 215 -5.77 -14.69 27.06
C PRO A 215 -4.38 -15.33 27.19
N ALA A 216 -4.20 -16.10 28.26
CA ALA A 216 -2.99 -16.84 28.55
C ALA A 216 -2.65 -17.86 27.45
N GLY A 217 -1.43 -17.80 26.93
CA GLY A 217 -0.95 -18.68 25.86
C GLY A 217 -1.26 -18.20 24.45
N ALA A 218 -2.11 -17.18 24.27
CA ALA A 218 -2.36 -16.59 22.97
C ALA A 218 -1.09 -15.95 22.39
N LYS A 219 -0.98 -15.95 21.06
CA LYS A 219 0.20 -15.41 20.36
C LYS A 219 0.31 -13.89 20.55
N LEU A 220 1.51 -13.41 20.86
CA LEU A 220 1.78 -11.98 20.96
C LEU A 220 1.60 -11.32 19.58
N TYR A 221 0.78 -10.28 19.52
CA TYR A 221 0.45 -9.55 18.29
C TYR A 221 1.40 -8.35 18.06
N ASN A 222 1.69 -8.04 16.80
CA ASN A 222 2.53 -6.90 16.44
C ASN A 222 1.64 -5.66 16.19
N ALA A 223 1.34 -4.89 17.25
CA ALA A 223 0.52 -3.69 17.18
C ALA A 223 1.02 -2.70 16.12
N GLN A 224 0.12 -2.15 15.31
CA GLN A 224 0.47 -1.16 14.30
C GLN A 224 0.60 0.23 14.91
N LEU A 225 1.77 0.83 14.75
CA LEU A 225 2.02 2.24 15.08
C LEU A 225 1.33 3.17 14.07
N PRO A 226 0.96 4.40 14.46
CA PRO A 226 0.43 5.37 13.52
C PRO A 226 1.45 5.71 12.43
N GLU A 227 0.96 5.91 11.20
CA GLU A 227 1.79 6.39 10.10
C GLU A 227 2.46 7.73 10.49
N ASN A 228 3.77 7.83 10.28
CA ASN A 228 4.59 8.99 10.65
C ASN A 228 4.58 9.34 12.15
N SER A 229 4.33 8.36 13.03
CA SER A 229 4.36 8.56 14.49
C SER A 229 5.73 8.98 15.06
N GLY A 230 6.82 8.75 14.34
CA GLY A 230 8.18 8.93 14.86
C GLY A 230 8.66 7.75 15.73
N TYR A 231 8.05 6.57 15.61
CA TYR A 231 8.42 5.36 16.34
C TYR A 231 8.49 4.13 15.41
N THR A 232 9.28 3.13 15.79
CA THR A 232 9.44 1.88 15.02
C THR A 232 9.72 0.66 15.89
N GLY A 233 9.18 -0.48 15.49
CA GLY A 233 9.33 -1.75 16.19
C GLY A 233 8.74 -1.76 17.59
N TRP A 234 8.95 -2.85 18.31
CA TRP A 234 8.55 -3.02 19.71
C TRP A 234 9.64 -3.78 20.46
N TYR A 235 9.91 -3.36 21.69
CA TYR A 235 10.99 -3.85 22.53
C TYR A 235 10.46 -4.19 23.93
N THR A 236 11.04 -5.20 24.58
CA THR A 236 10.58 -5.68 25.89
C THR A 236 11.17 -4.90 27.08
N ASP A 237 11.85 -3.80 26.81
CA ASP A 237 12.56 -2.94 27.75
C ASP A 237 12.47 -1.47 27.31
N GLU A 238 12.35 -0.57 28.27
CA GLU A 238 12.19 0.89 28.07
C GLU A 238 13.37 1.51 27.29
N ASP A 239 14.60 1.01 27.50
CA ASP A 239 15.81 1.41 26.78
C ASP A 239 15.83 0.94 25.29
N CYS A 240 14.82 0.19 24.85
CA CYS A 240 14.65 -0.33 23.49
C CYS A 240 15.86 -1.14 22.97
N THR A 241 16.39 -2.05 23.80
CA THR A 241 17.57 -2.88 23.50
C THR A 241 17.26 -4.33 23.12
N ILE A 242 16.10 -4.86 23.53
CA ILE A 242 15.67 -6.24 23.30
C ILE A 242 14.37 -6.24 22.47
N ALA A 243 14.50 -6.44 21.16
CA ALA A 243 13.35 -6.49 20.26
C ALA A 243 12.41 -7.68 20.57
N ALA A 244 11.10 -7.46 20.49
CA ALA A 244 10.09 -8.49 20.71
C ALA A 244 10.00 -9.48 19.53
N ASP A 245 9.94 -10.79 19.81
CA ASP A 245 9.79 -11.82 18.79
C ASP A 245 8.32 -12.25 18.59
N PHE A 246 7.62 -11.52 17.72
CA PHE A 246 6.24 -11.84 17.30
C PHE A 246 6.09 -13.14 16.48
N ASN A 247 7.16 -13.90 16.23
CA ASN A 247 7.05 -15.21 15.58
C ASN A 247 6.77 -16.32 16.58
N THR A 248 7.39 -16.26 17.78
CA THR A 248 7.33 -17.34 18.77
C THR A 248 6.80 -16.93 20.15
N ALA A 249 6.72 -15.63 20.46
CA ALA A 249 6.22 -15.17 21.74
C ALA A 249 4.70 -15.43 21.92
N VAL A 250 4.34 -15.81 23.14
CA VAL A 250 2.98 -15.95 23.64
C VAL A 250 2.82 -15.14 24.93
N VAL A 251 1.59 -14.75 25.26
CA VAL A 251 1.30 -13.96 26.47
C VAL A 251 1.10 -14.89 27.66
N ASP A 252 2.08 -14.98 28.56
CA ASP A 252 2.06 -15.85 29.76
C ASP A 252 2.05 -15.09 31.10
N LYS A 253 1.95 -13.75 31.01
CA LYS A 253 1.97 -12.77 32.10
C LYS A 253 1.56 -11.41 31.54
N ASN A 254 1.37 -10.41 32.41
CA ASN A 254 1.29 -9.02 31.96
C ASN A 254 2.63 -8.58 31.33
N MET A 255 2.56 -7.87 30.20
CA MET A 255 3.71 -7.45 29.41
C MET A 255 3.64 -5.96 29.10
N GLU A 256 4.79 -5.31 29.06
CA GLU A 256 4.96 -3.95 28.55
C GLU A 256 5.90 -4.01 27.34
N LEU A 257 5.55 -3.28 26.29
CA LEU A 257 6.28 -3.19 25.04
C LEU A 257 6.48 -1.73 24.68
N PHE A 258 7.71 -1.37 24.36
CA PHE A 258 8.11 0.01 24.10
C PHE A 258 8.45 0.15 22.62
N ALA A 259 7.79 1.09 21.94
CA ALA A 259 8.16 1.45 20.58
C ALA A 259 9.41 2.32 20.62
N LYS A 260 10.39 2.01 19.77
CA LYS A 260 11.63 2.78 19.73
C LYS A 260 11.40 4.06 18.96
N GLU A 261 11.69 5.20 19.59
CA GLU A 261 11.70 6.50 18.89
C GLU A 261 12.66 6.41 17.69
N THR A 262 12.16 6.71 16.50
CA THR A 262 13.02 6.95 15.36
C THR A 262 13.63 8.31 15.60
N GLU A 263 14.90 8.33 16.05
CA GLU A 263 15.70 9.55 16.15
C GLU A 263 15.49 10.37 14.87
N PRO A 264 14.82 11.53 14.95
CA PRO A 264 14.73 12.39 13.78
C PRO A 264 16.15 12.83 13.45
N SER A 265 16.51 12.79 12.18
CA SER A 265 17.71 13.52 11.76
C SER A 265 17.54 14.97 12.21
N THR A 266 18.53 15.45 12.94
CA THR A 266 18.43 16.82 13.45
C THR A 266 18.64 17.74 12.26
N PRO A 267 17.78 18.75 11.97
CA PRO A 267 17.88 19.56 10.75
C PRO A 267 19.19 20.36 10.50
N GLY A 268 20.25 20.13 11.28
CA GLY A 268 21.62 20.54 10.99
C GLY A 268 22.54 19.44 10.41
N ASP A 269 22.16 18.15 10.42
CA ASP A 269 23.03 17.03 10.01
C ASP A 269 23.12 16.82 8.49
N PHE A 270 22.09 17.10 7.70
CA PHE A 270 22.19 17.05 6.23
C PHE A 270 23.40 17.84 5.69
N LEU A 271 23.65 19.04 6.24
CA LEU A 271 24.83 19.85 5.89
C LEU A 271 26.13 19.40 6.59
N GLU A 272 26.06 18.53 7.59
CA GLU A 272 27.23 17.87 8.18
C GLU A 272 27.66 16.66 7.35
N ASP A 273 26.74 15.77 7.00
CA ASP A 273 26.96 14.59 6.15
C ASP A 273 27.48 14.99 4.78
N LEU A 274 26.83 15.98 4.14
CA LEU A 274 27.22 16.51 2.84
C LEU A 274 28.67 17.04 2.78
N LYS A 275 29.34 17.31 3.91
CA LYS A 275 30.77 17.71 3.93
C LYS A 275 31.69 16.63 3.36
N ASP A 276 31.29 15.36 3.48
CA ASP A 276 32.01 14.21 2.93
C ASP A 276 31.57 13.88 1.49
N GLY A 277 30.78 14.76 0.85
CA GLY A 277 30.30 14.62 -0.52
C GLY A 277 29.14 13.64 -0.70
N TYR A 278 28.54 13.16 0.39
CA TYR A 278 27.44 12.22 0.39
C TYR A 278 26.45 12.55 1.51
N ALA A 279 25.15 12.58 1.21
CA ALA A 279 24.10 12.74 2.22
C ALA A 279 22.93 11.79 1.92
N GLU A 280 22.37 11.19 2.97
CA GLU A 280 21.17 10.36 2.88
C GLU A 280 19.92 11.16 3.26
N ILE A 281 18.77 10.73 2.76
CA ILE A 281 17.45 11.23 3.15
C ILE A 281 16.65 10.02 3.64
N ASN A 282 16.49 9.97 4.96
CA ASN A 282 16.01 8.84 5.75
C ASN A 282 14.59 9.01 6.28
N ASP A 283 14.12 10.25 6.36
CA ASP A 283 12.75 10.61 6.75
C ASP A 283 12.31 11.93 6.09
N TRP A 284 11.15 12.45 6.51
CA TRP A 284 10.60 13.71 6.02
C TRP A 284 11.36 14.95 6.54
N GLN A 285 12.05 14.86 7.68
CA GLN A 285 12.84 15.92 8.27
C GLN A 285 14.15 16.13 7.50
N ASP A 286 14.81 15.05 7.09
CA ASP A 286 15.90 15.08 6.11
C ASP A 286 15.47 15.72 4.80
N TRP A 287 14.27 15.40 4.32
CA TRP A 287 13.75 15.99 3.08
C TRP A 287 13.55 17.51 3.23
N GLU A 288 12.97 17.98 4.34
CA GLU A 288 12.86 19.42 4.62
C GLU A 288 14.23 20.08 4.77
N ALA A 289 15.19 19.41 5.42
CA ALA A 289 16.57 19.90 5.53
C ALA A 289 17.25 20.01 4.16
N PHE A 290 17.09 19.01 3.29
CA PHE A 290 17.56 19.03 1.91
C PHE A 290 16.89 20.15 1.10
N VAL A 291 15.57 20.28 1.14
CA VAL A 291 14.83 21.35 0.44
C VAL A 291 15.39 22.73 0.81
N ASN A 292 15.53 23.01 2.11
CA ASN A 292 16.00 24.29 2.63
C ASN A 292 17.49 24.59 2.35
N ASN A 293 18.30 23.58 2.03
CA ASN A 293 19.75 23.71 1.82
C ASN A 293 20.22 23.18 0.45
N SER A 294 19.30 22.93 -0.48
CA SER A 294 19.56 22.31 -1.79
C SER A 294 20.56 23.12 -2.63
N ASP A 295 20.57 24.44 -2.47
CA ASP A 295 21.50 25.39 -3.11
C ASP A 295 22.96 25.28 -2.62
N GLN A 296 23.20 24.62 -1.48
CA GLN A 296 24.53 24.36 -0.94
C GLN A 296 25.18 23.09 -1.53
N VAL A 297 24.40 22.22 -2.18
CA VAL A 297 24.89 20.98 -2.82
C VAL A 297 25.63 21.31 -4.10
N LYS A 298 26.86 20.82 -4.23
CA LYS A 298 27.80 21.16 -5.30
C LYS A 298 27.97 20.02 -6.30
N ALA A 299 28.51 20.37 -7.46
CA ALA A 299 28.91 19.39 -8.47
C ALA A 299 29.97 18.44 -7.91
N GLY A 300 29.64 17.15 -7.87
CA GLY A 300 30.45 16.09 -7.27
C GLY A 300 29.80 15.44 -6.05
N ASP A 301 28.95 16.18 -5.33
CA ASP A 301 28.21 15.66 -4.18
C ASP A 301 27.08 14.72 -4.64
N LEU A 302 26.73 13.72 -3.82
CA LEU A 302 25.65 12.76 -4.07
C LEU A 302 24.62 12.78 -2.94
N VAL A 303 23.36 13.05 -3.27
CA VAL A 303 22.22 12.92 -2.34
C VAL A 303 21.45 11.64 -2.67
N ALA A 304 21.11 10.83 -1.66
CA ALA A 304 20.46 9.53 -1.86
C ALA A 304 19.25 9.31 -0.94
N LEU A 305 18.14 8.78 -1.48
CA LEU A 305 17.00 8.35 -0.66
C LEU A 305 17.25 6.96 -0.06
N THR A 306 16.96 6.78 1.23
CA THR A 306 16.90 5.45 1.88
C THR A 306 15.47 5.01 2.16
N THR A 307 14.52 5.95 2.27
CA THR A 307 13.08 5.71 2.45
C THR A 307 12.22 6.34 1.35
N ASN A 308 10.91 6.07 1.37
CA ASN A 308 9.92 6.84 0.61
C ASN A 308 9.53 8.11 1.37
N ILE A 309 9.38 9.23 0.68
CA ILE A 309 9.07 10.54 1.25
C ILE A 309 7.65 10.95 0.87
N ASP A 310 6.77 11.05 1.85
CA ASP A 310 5.48 11.73 1.70
C ASP A 310 5.63 13.19 2.11
N CYS A 311 5.45 14.11 1.16
CA CYS A 311 5.54 15.55 1.38
C CYS A 311 4.25 16.15 1.99
N GLN A 312 3.24 15.36 2.34
CA GLN A 312 2.05 15.78 3.08
C GLN A 312 1.24 16.91 2.40
N ASN A 313 1.30 16.99 1.06
CA ASN A 313 0.75 18.07 0.23
C ASN A 313 1.41 19.44 0.43
N ALA A 314 2.63 19.49 0.99
CA ALA A 314 3.43 20.69 1.11
C ALA A 314 3.77 21.32 -0.26
N SER A 315 4.02 22.63 -0.25
CA SER A 315 4.31 23.40 -1.46
C SER A 315 5.70 24.02 -1.37
N TYR A 316 6.59 23.57 -2.26
CA TYR A 316 7.97 24.03 -2.37
C TYR A 316 8.14 24.99 -3.55
N GLN A 317 9.25 25.73 -3.55
CA GLN A 317 9.80 26.31 -4.77
C GLN A 317 10.70 25.25 -5.45
N ALA A 318 10.74 25.25 -6.79
CA ALA A 318 11.61 24.34 -7.54
C ALA A 318 13.08 24.53 -7.13
N LEU A 319 13.74 23.44 -6.75
CA LEU A 319 15.02 23.47 -6.03
C LEU A 319 16.17 23.87 -6.96
N ASP A 320 17.06 24.73 -6.48
CA ASP A 320 18.37 24.95 -7.07
C ASP A 320 19.32 23.87 -6.54
N PHE A 321 19.99 23.11 -7.41
CA PHE A 321 20.73 21.91 -7.02
C PHE A 321 21.83 21.55 -8.05
N ALA A 322 23.09 21.43 -7.60
CA ALA A 322 24.21 21.15 -8.50
C ALA A 322 24.83 19.73 -8.36
N GLY A 323 24.34 18.90 -7.44
CA GLY A 323 24.85 17.54 -7.21
C GLY A 323 24.29 16.45 -8.14
N ASP A 324 24.64 15.21 -7.84
CA ASP A 324 23.99 14.00 -8.33
C ASP A 324 22.89 13.55 -7.35
N PHE A 325 21.81 12.94 -7.84
CA PHE A 325 20.68 12.50 -7.00
C PHE A 325 20.27 11.05 -7.30
N ASN A 326 20.34 10.19 -6.28
CA ASN A 326 19.93 8.79 -6.35
C ASN A 326 18.62 8.56 -5.59
N GLY A 327 17.52 8.41 -6.32
CA GLY A 327 16.24 8.04 -5.72
C GLY A 327 16.19 6.61 -5.16
N ASN A 328 17.18 5.75 -5.43
CA ASN A 328 17.28 4.38 -4.88
C ASN A 328 16.02 3.51 -5.07
N ASN A 329 15.29 3.74 -6.16
CA ASN A 329 13.97 3.20 -6.51
C ASN A 329 12.83 3.52 -5.51
N LYS A 330 13.05 4.49 -4.62
CA LYS A 330 12.07 5.07 -3.68
C LYS A 330 11.17 6.09 -4.35
N THR A 331 10.11 6.47 -3.64
CA THR A 331 9.10 7.43 -4.08
C THR A 331 9.22 8.75 -3.31
N ILE A 332 9.10 9.88 -4.00
CA ILE A 332 8.67 11.16 -3.41
C ILE A 332 7.23 11.40 -3.86
N SER A 333 6.32 11.67 -2.93
CA SER A 333 4.89 11.81 -3.20
C SER A 333 4.24 13.04 -2.57
N ASN A 334 3.04 13.39 -3.07
CA ASN A 334 2.14 14.38 -2.48
C ASN A 334 2.79 15.74 -2.25
N ALA A 335 3.32 16.35 -3.30
CA ALA A 335 3.98 17.65 -3.23
C ALA A 335 3.49 18.61 -4.32
N ARG A 336 3.60 19.91 -4.07
CA ARG A 336 3.46 20.94 -5.09
C ARG A 336 4.78 21.65 -5.30
N PHE A 337 5.26 21.74 -6.54
CA PHE A 337 6.42 22.55 -6.90
C PHE A 337 5.98 23.81 -7.65
N THR A 338 6.43 24.96 -7.16
CA THR A 338 6.19 26.28 -7.75
C THR A 338 7.43 26.77 -8.49
N ALA A 339 7.25 27.69 -9.45
CA ALA A 339 8.33 28.12 -10.32
C ALA A 339 9.48 28.81 -9.55
N ASN A 340 10.71 28.47 -9.91
CA ASN A 340 11.90 29.23 -9.61
C ASN A 340 12.36 29.91 -10.91
N GLY A 341 12.15 31.23 -10.98
CA GLY A 341 12.31 31.99 -12.23
C GLY A 341 11.44 31.44 -13.37
N ASP A 342 12.09 31.05 -14.47
CA ASP A 342 11.45 30.51 -15.68
C ASP A 342 11.17 28.99 -15.61
N TYR A 343 11.58 28.31 -14.54
CA TYR A 343 11.60 26.83 -14.49
C TYR A 343 10.78 26.27 -13.33
N SER A 344 10.18 25.08 -13.52
CA SER A 344 9.35 24.42 -12.49
C SER A 344 9.44 22.90 -12.59
N GLY A 345 9.45 22.24 -11.43
CA GLY A 345 9.70 20.81 -11.23
C GLY A 345 10.26 20.59 -9.83
N MET A 346 10.60 19.34 -9.47
CA MET A 346 11.36 19.09 -8.25
C MET A 346 12.66 19.91 -8.24
N PHE A 347 13.39 19.89 -9.35
CA PHE A 347 14.51 20.79 -9.63
C PHE A 347 14.10 21.91 -10.59
N ALA A 348 14.59 23.13 -10.34
CA ALA A 348 14.49 24.23 -11.29
C ALA A 348 15.28 23.89 -12.55
N SER A 349 16.56 23.54 -12.40
CA SER A 349 17.39 23.05 -13.49
C SER A 349 18.43 22.01 -13.08
N LEU A 350 18.92 21.24 -14.05
CA LEU A 350 20.06 20.31 -13.91
C LEU A 350 21.07 20.58 -15.04
N GLY A 351 22.34 20.73 -14.67
CA GLY A 351 23.44 21.10 -15.56
C GLY A 351 24.30 19.95 -16.09
N ALA A 352 25.40 20.33 -16.73
CA ALA A 352 26.34 19.40 -17.35
C ALA A 352 26.92 18.41 -16.32
N THR A 353 27.13 17.15 -16.73
CA THR A 353 27.63 16.02 -15.91
C THR A 353 26.75 15.54 -14.75
N GLN A 354 25.74 16.32 -14.31
CA GLN A 354 24.82 15.89 -13.26
C GLN A 354 24.01 14.66 -13.68
N LYS A 355 23.80 13.76 -12.72
CA LYS A 355 23.09 12.49 -12.86
C LYS A 355 21.97 12.42 -11.84
N VAL A 356 20.74 12.31 -12.34
CA VAL A 356 19.56 12.05 -11.50
C VAL A 356 18.92 10.74 -11.95
N ALA A 357 18.82 9.78 -11.04
CA ALA A 357 18.32 8.46 -11.40
C ALA A 357 17.61 7.69 -10.30
N ASN A 358 16.89 6.65 -10.71
CA ASN A 358 16.21 5.67 -9.85
C ASN A 358 15.13 6.26 -8.95
N LEU A 359 14.28 7.15 -9.47
CA LEU A 359 13.31 7.89 -8.65
C LEU A 359 11.88 7.70 -9.13
N LYS A 360 10.96 7.43 -8.20
CA LYS A 360 9.52 7.42 -8.44
C LYS A 360 8.95 8.77 -7.96
N LEU A 361 8.13 9.42 -8.78
CA LEU A 361 7.49 10.71 -8.46
C LEU A 361 5.98 10.54 -8.61
N GLN A 362 5.23 10.70 -7.52
CA GLN A 362 3.81 10.35 -7.46
C GLN A 362 2.94 11.48 -6.92
N ASN A 363 1.79 11.76 -7.55
CA ASN A 363 0.85 12.80 -7.08
C ASN A 363 1.55 14.16 -6.82
N ILE A 364 2.34 14.61 -7.81
CA ILE A 364 3.08 15.87 -7.77
C ILE A 364 2.39 16.90 -8.67
N ASP A 365 2.09 18.09 -8.13
CA ASP A 365 1.54 19.22 -8.89
C ASP A 365 2.63 20.26 -9.21
N VAL A 366 2.98 20.39 -10.48
CA VAL A 366 3.98 21.35 -10.97
C VAL A 366 3.30 22.59 -11.55
N GLY A 367 3.46 23.69 -10.83
CA GLY A 367 2.93 25.01 -11.17
C GLY A 367 3.53 25.58 -12.45
N TYR A 368 2.77 26.48 -13.09
CA TYR A 368 3.10 27.06 -14.39
C TYR A 368 4.44 27.80 -14.41
N ALA A 369 5.29 27.46 -15.37
CA ALA A 369 6.53 28.17 -15.70
C ALA A 369 6.78 28.22 -17.22
N GLN A 370 7.87 28.84 -17.65
CA GLN A 370 8.28 28.84 -19.06
C GLN A 370 8.67 27.42 -19.50
N TYR A 371 9.46 26.70 -18.69
CA TYR A 371 9.74 25.27 -18.86
C TYR A 371 9.34 24.49 -17.60
N ALA A 372 8.52 23.46 -17.74
CA ALA A 372 8.00 22.67 -16.62
C ALA A 372 8.07 21.16 -16.85
N GLY A 373 8.51 20.40 -15.85
CA GLY A 373 8.45 18.94 -15.83
C GLY A 373 8.55 18.39 -14.41
N THR A 374 7.94 17.23 -14.12
CA THR A 374 7.84 16.73 -12.75
C THR A 374 9.20 16.57 -12.06
N LEU A 375 10.22 16.10 -12.78
CA LEU A 375 11.58 16.09 -12.27
C LEU A 375 12.24 17.47 -12.38
N ALA A 376 12.27 18.05 -13.58
CA ALA A 376 13.03 19.27 -13.84
C ALA A 376 12.38 20.17 -14.90
N GLY A 377 12.43 21.49 -14.67
CA GLY A 377 12.02 22.47 -15.65
C GLY A 377 12.96 22.51 -16.86
N TRP A 378 14.27 22.65 -16.61
CA TRP A 378 15.30 22.67 -17.65
C TRP A 378 16.46 21.72 -17.34
N ILE A 379 16.88 20.90 -18.30
CA ILE A 379 18.18 20.21 -18.23
C ILE A 379 19.10 20.65 -19.37
N TYR A 380 20.39 20.84 -19.07
CA TYR A 380 21.40 21.26 -20.04
C TYR A 380 22.72 20.52 -19.86
N GLY A 381 23.49 20.41 -20.94
CA GLY A 381 24.89 19.98 -20.95
C GLY A 381 25.74 20.92 -21.81
N VAL A 382 27.05 20.71 -21.84
CA VAL A 382 27.93 21.46 -22.76
C VAL A 382 28.14 20.71 -24.08
N ASN A 383 28.03 21.46 -25.18
CA ASN A 383 28.23 20.97 -26.56
C ASN A 383 29.70 21.07 -27.00
N GLU A 384 30.64 20.96 -26.06
CA GLU A 384 32.08 20.85 -26.35
C GLU A 384 32.48 19.38 -26.59
N THR A 385 33.78 19.10 -26.77
CA THR A 385 34.29 17.74 -27.01
C THR A 385 35.30 17.37 -25.91
N PRO A 386 35.03 16.34 -25.08
CA PRO A 386 33.87 15.45 -25.09
C PRO A 386 32.55 16.17 -24.70
N ARG A 387 31.42 15.65 -25.19
CA ARG A 387 30.10 16.21 -24.86
C ARG A 387 29.68 15.78 -23.46
N GLU A 388 29.51 16.73 -22.56
CA GLU A 388 29.11 16.47 -21.18
C GLU A 388 27.59 16.64 -21.07
N ASN A 389 26.87 15.53 -21.14
CA ASN A 389 25.42 15.55 -21.02
C ASN A 389 24.98 15.64 -19.55
N CYS A 390 23.83 16.28 -19.30
CA CYS A 390 23.01 15.94 -18.13
C CYS A 390 22.35 14.56 -18.35
N MET A 391 22.35 13.70 -17.33
CA MET A 391 21.74 12.37 -17.37
C MET A 391 20.52 12.27 -16.46
N VAL A 392 19.40 11.86 -17.05
CA VAL A 392 18.15 11.55 -16.36
C VAL A 392 17.78 10.10 -16.71
N GLN A 393 17.84 9.19 -15.74
CA GLN A 393 17.63 7.76 -15.97
C GLN A 393 16.64 7.14 -14.98
N ASN A 394 15.76 6.24 -15.42
CA ASN A 394 14.90 5.45 -14.52
C ASN A 394 14.06 6.36 -13.59
N ILE A 395 13.36 7.34 -14.19
CA ILE A 395 12.46 8.25 -13.49
C ILE A 395 11.02 7.88 -13.84
N GLN A 396 10.24 7.48 -12.83
CA GLN A 396 8.91 6.92 -13.01
C GLN A 396 7.85 7.89 -12.45
N VAL A 397 7.27 8.72 -13.32
CA VAL A 397 6.23 9.69 -12.96
C VAL A 397 4.84 9.04 -13.05
N THR A 398 4.02 9.15 -12.01
CA THR A 398 2.65 8.59 -11.96
C THR A 398 1.68 9.56 -11.25
N ASP A 399 0.47 9.74 -11.77
CA ASP A 399 -0.61 10.56 -11.16
C ASP A 399 -0.29 12.07 -10.97
N CYS A 400 0.64 12.63 -11.74
CA CYS A 400 1.09 14.02 -11.58
C CYS A 400 0.34 15.03 -12.47
N SER A 401 0.44 16.32 -12.14
CA SER A 401 0.05 17.43 -13.02
C SER A 401 1.26 18.32 -13.35
N VAL A 402 1.38 18.75 -14.60
CA VAL A 402 2.43 19.68 -15.05
C VAL A 402 1.84 20.74 -15.95
N SER A 403 2.09 22.01 -15.63
CA SER A 403 1.65 23.15 -16.44
C SER A 403 2.84 24.02 -16.85
N GLY A 404 2.86 24.55 -18.07
CA GLY A 404 3.91 25.47 -18.51
C GLY A 404 3.78 25.97 -19.94
N TYR A 405 4.63 26.91 -20.36
CA TYR A 405 4.69 27.31 -21.76
C TYR A 405 5.21 26.16 -22.63
N THR A 406 6.22 25.45 -22.14
CA THR A 406 6.63 24.12 -22.62
C THR A 406 6.65 23.17 -21.44
N ALA A 407 5.87 22.10 -21.53
CA ALA A 407 5.68 21.11 -20.49
C ALA A 407 6.07 19.70 -20.98
N GLY A 408 6.75 18.94 -20.12
CA GLY A 408 6.95 17.50 -20.29
C GLY A 408 6.55 16.76 -19.01
N GLY A 409 6.09 15.51 -19.09
CA GLY A 409 5.75 14.75 -17.88
C GLY A 409 6.95 14.48 -16.96
N VAL A 410 8.18 14.43 -17.50
CA VAL A 410 9.41 14.28 -16.70
C VAL A 410 10.26 15.56 -16.76
N VAL A 411 10.50 16.10 -17.96
CA VAL A 411 11.38 17.27 -18.18
C VAL A 411 10.74 18.30 -19.10
N GLY A 412 10.78 19.59 -18.73
CA GLY A 412 10.26 20.67 -19.58
C GLY A 412 11.06 20.87 -20.87
N TYR A 413 12.32 21.29 -20.73
CA TYR A 413 13.24 21.53 -21.85
C TYR A 413 14.56 20.78 -21.62
N ALA A 414 15.09 20.15 -22.66
CA ALA A 414 16.32 19.37 -22.58
C ALA A 414 17.29 19.73 -23.72
N PHE A 415 18.52 20.11 -23.34
CA PHE A 415 19.62 20.39 -24.25
C PHE A 415 20.84 19.57 -23.84
N ALA A 416 21.59 19.01 -24.82
CA ALA A 416 22.76 18.16 -24.55
C ALA A 416 22.54 17.18 -23.39
N ASN A 417 21.57 16.28 -23.58
CA ASN A 417 21.03 15.43 -22.53
C ASN A 417 21.04 13.94 -22.89
N THR A 418 20.89 13.11 -21.87
CA THR A 418 20.52 11.70 -21.98
C THR A 418 19.33 11.43 -21.06
N ILE A 419 18.12 11.35 -21.62
CA ILE A 419 16.90 10.92 -20.94
C ILE A 419 16.65 9.46 -21.34
N ARG A 420 16.64 8.51 -20.39
CA ARG A 420 16.38 7.10 -20.70
C ARG A 420 15.68 6.30 -19.59
N TYR A 421 14.96 5.24 -19.95
CA TYR A 421 14.17 4.42 -19.01
C TYR A 421 13.17 5.22 -18.15
N CYS A 422 12.66 6.33 -18.66
CA CYS A 422 11.70 7.17 -17.92
C CYS A 422 10.26 6.86 -18.32
N SER A 423 9.33 6.98 -17.36
CA SER A 423 7.89 6.86 -17.61
C SER A 423 7.10 8.09 -17.19
N SER A 424 5.96 8.29 -17.84
CA SER A 424 4.93 9.25 -17.41
C SER A 424 3.54 8.63 -17.58
N ARG A 425 2.92 8.25 -16.46
CA ARG A 425 1.64 7.53 -16.39
C ARG A 425 0.58 8.39 -15.71
N ASN A 426 -0.66 8.32 -16.21
CA ASN A 426 -1.82 9.05 -15.67
C ASN A 426 -1.53 10.54 -15.38
N THR A 427 -0.63 11.15 -16.15
CA THR A 427 -0.07 12.48 -15.86
C THR A 427 -0.72 13.53 -16.76
N THR A 428 -1.22 14.61 -16.17
CA THR A 428 -1.84 15.73 -16.91
C THR A 428 -0.78 16.73 -17.34
N VAL A 429 -0.35 16.65 -18.61
CA VAL A 429 0.65 17.56 -19.19
C VAL A 429 -0.02 18.69 -19.97
N THR A 430 0.10 19.92 -19.46
CA THR A 430 -0.49 21.14 -20.04
C THR A 430 0.59 22.10 -20.52
N GLY A 431 0.97 21.97 -21.79
CA GLY A 431 1.82 22.95 -22.47
C GLY A 431 0.97 24.04 -23.13
N VAL A 432 1.39 25.31 -23.11
CA VAL A 432 0.75 26.34 -23.97
C VAL A 432 1.27 26.21 -25.41
N ALA A 433 2.59 26.17 -25.56
CA ALA A 433 3.25 25.94 -26.83
C ALA A 433 3.61 24.48 -27.04
N ASN A 434 4.30 23.80 -26.12
CA ASN A 434 4.72 22.42 -26.37
C ASN A 434 4.37 21.49 -25.19
N GLY A 435 3.84 20.31 -25.49
CA GLY A 435 3.44 19.30 -24.51
C GLY A 435 3.96 17.92 -24.92
N GLY A 436 4.80 17.29 -24.10
CA GLY A 436 5.30 15.94 -24.31
C GLY A 436 5.01 15.01 -23.14
N GLY A 437 4.68 13.74 -23.39
CA GLY A 437 4.46 12.80 -22.29
C GLY A 437 5.70 12.61 -21.41
N ILE A 438 6.89 12.60 -21.99
CA ILE A 438 8.19 12.58 -21.28
C ILE A 438 8.85 13.95 -21.27
N VAL A 439 9.04 14.57 -22.44
CA VAL A 439 9.82 15.81 -22.58
C VAL A 439 9.16 16.86 -23.45
N GLY A 440 9.13 18.13 -23.02
CA GLY A 440 8.51 19.20 -23.81
C GLY A 440 9.29 19.50 -25.10
N ILE A 441 10.60 19.75 -25.00
CA ILE A 441 11.52 19.87 -26.15
C ILE A 441 12.84 19.16 -25.82
N SER A 442 13.41 18.40 -26.75
CA SER A 442 14.76 17.81 -26.64
C SER A 442 15.67 18.15 -27.82
N TYR A 443 16.93 18.46 -27.53
CA TYR A 443 18.06 18.54 -28.48
C TYR A 443 19.09 17.41 -28.27
N GLY A 444 18.75 16.39 -27.47
CA GLY A 444 19.58 15.23 -27.18
C GLY A 444 18.78 13.92 -27.15
N ASN A 445 19.31 12.94 -26.43
CA ASN A 445 18.80 11.57 -26.48
C ASN A 445 17.56 11.39 -25.59
N VAL A 446 16.52 10.75 -26.13
CA VAL A 446 15.29 10.32 -25.44
C VAL A 446 15.02 8.88 -25.81
N THR A 447 15.60 7.93 -25.06
CA THR A 447 15.61 6.51 -25.46
C THR A 447 14.90 5.61 -24.45
N GLU A 448 14.24 4.56 -24.92
CA GLU A 448 13.74 3.49 -24.05
C GLU A 448 12.74 4.02 -22.99
N CYS A 449 11.95 5.04 -23.35
CA CYS A 449 10.99 5.72 -22.45
C CYS A 449 9.53 5.39 -22.83
N TYR A 450 8.58 5.60 -21.93
CA TYR A 450 7.17 5.41 -22.26
C TYR A 450 6.19 6.37 -21.59
N SER A 451 5.01 6.56 -22.19
CA SER A 451 3.99 7.40 -21.56
C SER A 451 2.55 7.07 -21.95
N THR A 452 1.68 7.07 -20.94
CA THR A 452 0.22 7.02 -21.11
C THR A 452 -0.45 8.40 -20.99
N ALA A 453 0.33 9.44 -20.72
CA ALA A 453 -0.14 10.81 -20.62
C ALA A 453 -0.80 11.30 -21.92
N SER A 454 -1.71 12.27 -21.79
CA SER A 454 -2.42 12.91 -22.91
C SER A 454 -2.10 14.41 -23.00
N PRO A 455 -0.95 14.82 -23.57
CA PRO A 455 -0.52 16.22 -23.51
C PRO A 455 -1.38 17.17 -24.32
N THR A 456 -1.57 18.38 -23.78
CA THR A 456 -2.24 19.49 -24.44
C THR A 456 -1.25 20.60 -24.85
N ALA A 457 -1.60 21.31 -25.92
CA ALA A 457 -0.99 22.56 -26.42
C ALA A 457 -1.78 23.13 -27.61
N LEU A 458 -1.40 24.31 -28.09
CA LEU A 458 -1.97 24.94 -29.28
C LEU A 458 -1.70 24.12 -30.57
N LEU A 459 -2.68 24.10 -31.48
CA LEU A 459 -2.71 23.22 -32.65
C LEU A 459 -1.55 23.39 -33.65
N SER A 460 -0.92 24.57 -33.69
CA SER A 460 0.20 24.90 -34.58
C SER A 460 1.58 24.66 -33.96
N ARG A 461 1.65 23.91 -32.85
CA ARG A 461 2.85 23.70 -32.04
C ARG A 461 3.06 22.21 -31.71
N GLY A 462 4.05 21.90 -30.86
CA GLY A 462 4.51 20.52 -30.61
C GLY A 462 3.70 19.78 -29.55
N ARG A 463 2.95 18.72 -29.92
CA ARG A 463 2.31 17.79 -28.99
C ARG A 463 2.64 16.34 -29.32
N GLY A 464 3.16 15.55 -28.38
CA GLY A 464 3.47 14.13 -28.65
C GLY A 464 3.47 13.28 -27.39
N GLY A 465 3.18 11.99 -27.56
CA GLY A 465 3.12 11.02 -26.47
C GLY A 465 4.45 10.81 -25.78
N ILE A 466 5.58 11.02 -26.45
CA ILE A 466 6.90 11.07 -25.81
C ILE A 466 7.41 12.50 -25.75
N ALA A 467 7.40 13.21 -26.89
CA ALA A 467 8.03 14.52 -26.99
C ALA A 467 7.12 15.59 -27.60
N GLY A 468 7.13 16.80 -27.04
CA GLY A 468 6.53 17.96 -27.72
C GLY A 468 7.30 18.27 -29.01
N LYS A 469 8.64 18.32 -28.95
CA LYS A 469 9.54 18.39 -30.12
C LYS A 469 10.87 17.66 -29.88
N ILE A 470 11.43 17.10 -30.96
CA ILE A 470 12.84 16.69 -31.04
C ILE A 470 13.50 17.57 -32.12
N LEU A 471 14.64 18.17 -31.82
CA LEU A 471 15.31 19.18 -32.66
C LEU A 471 16.81 18.90 -32.80
N GLU A 472 17.37 19.23 -33.98
CA GLU A 472 18.82 19.20 -34.26
C GLU A 472 19.48 17.87 -33.84
N SER A 473 20.50 17.88 -32.97
CA SER A 473 21.18 16.67 -32.48
C SER A 473 20.33 15.71 -31.64
N GLY A 474 19.01 15.91 -31.59
CA GLY A 474 18.09 15.05 -30.87
C GLY A 474 17.91 13.68 -31.52
N ASN A 475 17.80 12.65 -30.69
CA ASN A 475 17.45 11.30 -31.11
C ASN A 475 16.40 10.72 -30.16
N MET A 476 15.27 10.27 -30.72
CA MET A 476 14.25 9.55 -29.98
C MET A 476 14.16 8.11 -30.50
N SER A 477 14.36 7.11 -29.62
CA SER A 477 14.33 5.71 -30.06
C SER A 477 13.87 4.72 -29.00
N ASN A 478 13.27 3.61 -29.45
CA ASN A 478 12.79 2.51 -28.59
C ASN A 478 11.75 2.96 -27.54
N CYS A 479 10.92 3.95 -27.86
CA CYS A 479 9.90 4.48 -26.95
C CYS A 479 8.47 4.02 -27.30
N TRP A 480 7.59 3.83 -26.32
CA TRP A 480 6.17 3.50 -26.57
C TRP A 480 5.19 4.48 -25.92
N TYR A 481 4.05 4.74 -26.56
CA TYR A 481 3.10 5.76 -26.12
C TYR A 481 1.65 5.48 -26.52
N THR A 482 0.67 5.94 -25.74
CA THR A 482 -0.77 5.81 -26.06
C THR A 482 -1.31 6.95 -26.92
N TYR A 483 -0.69 8.13 -26.85
CA TYR A 483 -1.14 9.34 -27.55
C TYR A 483 -1.22 9.18 -29.09
N SER A 484 -1.89 10.11 -29.77
CA SER A 484 -2.10 10.05 -31.22
C SER A 484 -0.82 9.92 -32.06
N LYS A 485 0.29 10.53 -31.63
CA LYS A 485 1.62 10.53 -32.27
C LYS A 485 2.75 10.59 -31.24
N SER A 486 3.93 10.10 -31.59
CA SER A 486 5.14 10.00 -30.75
C SER A 486 5.72 11.36 -30.39
N ALA A 487 6.12 12.13 -31.41
CA ALA A 487 6.64 13.48 -31.29
C ALA A 487 5.69 14.51 -31.93
N GLY A 488 5.64 15.71 -31.37
CA GLY A 488 4.87 16.81 -31.95
C GLY A 488 5.46 17.38 -33.22
N SER A 489 6.79 17.47 -33.27
CA SER A 489 7.62 17.82 -34.43
C SER A 489 8.98 17.12 -34.29
N VAL A 490 9.56 16.70 -35.41
CA VAL A 490 10.96 16.26 -35.50
C VAL A 490 11.61 17.10 -36.59
N THR A 491 12.67 17.84 -36.27
CA THR A 491 13.31 18.79 -37.20
C THR A 491 14.83 18.66 -37.11
N ASP A 492 15.48 18.34 -38.23
CA ASP A 492 16.93 18.07 -38.33
C ASP A 492 17.46 17.00 -37.37
N ALA A 493 16.55 16.15 -36.86
CA ALA A 493 16.74 15.18 -35.79
C ALA A 493 16.24 13.78 -36.18
N THR A 494 16.51 12.77 -35.35
CA THR A 494 16.11 11.38 -35.61
C THR A 494 14.97 10.88 -34.70
N GLU A 495 14.05 10.14 -35.30
CA GLU A 495 13.09 9.28 -34.60
C GLU A 495 13.18 7.86 -35.20
N SER A 496 13.25 6.83 -34.36
CA SER A 496 13.30 5.43 -34.82
C SER A 496 12.67 4.47 -33.81
N ASN A 497 12.11 3.35 -34.29
CA ASN A 497 11.53 2.29 -33.46
C ASN A 497 10.56 2.76 -32.35
N SER A 498 9.72 3.77 -32.62
CA SER A 498 8.66 4.20 -31.70
C SER A 498 7.39 3.34 -31.88
N LYS A 499 6.73 2.93 -30.79
CA LYS A 499 5.49 2.15 -30.82
C LYS A 499 4.30 2.94 -30.29
N LYS A 500 3.27 3.11 -31.12
CA LYS A 500 1.96 3.49 -30.62
C LYS A 500 1.26 2.27 -30.00
N VAL A 501 0.75 2.44 -28.80
CA VAL A 501 -0.03 1.47 -28.03
C VAL A 501 -1.50 1.89 -27.98
N THR A 502 -2.38 0.89 -27.99
CA THR A 502 -3.84 1.02 -27.87
C THR A 502 -4.37 -0.22 -27.16
N ASP A 503 -5.63 -0.21 -26.73
CA ASP A 503 -6.32 -1.33 -26.03
C ASP A 503 -6.25 -2.67 -26.80
N ASN A 504 -6.09 -2.62 -28.14
CA ASN A 504 -5.93 -3.79 -29.01
C ASN A 504 -4.47 -4.27 -29.16
N THR A 505 -3.50 -3.62 -28.52
CA THR A 505 -2.08 -3.97 -28.59
C THR A 505 -1.81 -5.10 -27.61
N THR A 506 -1.33 -6.24 -28.11
CA THR A 506 -1.04 -7.40 -27.27
C THR A 506 0.38 -7.36 -26.69
N SER A 507 0.61 -8.11 -25.62
CA SER A 507 1.97 -8.34 -25.09
C SER A 507 2.92 -8.92 -26.14
N VAL A 508 2.40 -9.71 -27.10
CA VAL A 508 3.17 -10.23 -28.26
C VAL A 508 3.56 -9.11 -29.23
N ASP A 509 2.67 -8.15 -29.51
CA ASP A 509 2.97 -6.98 -30.33
C ASP A 509 4.06 -6.08 -29.72
N MET A 510 4.13 -6.06 -28.38
CA MET A 510 5.16 -5.34 -27.62
C MET A 510 6.48 -6.11 -27.60
N MET A 511 6.44 -7.44 -27.40
CA MET A 511 7.63 -8.30 -27.46
C MET A 511 8.30 -8.28 -28.85
N ILE A 512 7.51 -8.27 -29.93
CA ILE A 512 8.03 -8.14 -31.31
C ILE A 512 8.66 -6.76 -31.54
N TRP A 513 8.04 -5.69 -31.04
CA TRP A 513 8.58 -4.34 -31.17
C TRP A 513 9.89 -4.14 -30.39
N ALA A 514 9.94 -4.68 -29.17
CA ALA A 514 11.12 -4.64 -28.30
C ALA A 514 12.19 -5.69 -28.65
N ALA A 515 12.14 -6.32 -29.82
CA ALA A 515 13.12 -7.32 -30.23
C ALA A 515 14.55 -6.73 -30.25
N GLY A 516 15.43 -7.24 -29.39
CA GLY A 516 16.80 -6.71 -29.18
C GLY A 516 16.94 -5.71 -28.03
N HIS A 517 15.83 -5.36 -27.38
CA HIS A 517 15.73 -4.53 -26.16
C HIS A 517 14.64 -5.10 -25.23
N SER A 518 14.50 -6.42 -25.16
CA SER A 518 13.38 -7.08 -24.47
C SER A 518 13.61 -7.22 -22.97
N GLU A 519 14.86 -7.21 -22.54
CA GLU A 519 15.32 -7.36 -21.16
C GLU A 519 14.94 -6.17 -20.25
N ILE A 520 14.71 -4.99 -20.83
CA ILE A 520 14.28 -3.79 -20.12
C ILE A 520 12.76 -3.69 -19.90
N TRP A 521 11.94 -4.54 -20.55
CA TRP A 521 10.47 -4.46 -20.50
C TRP A 521 9.81 -5.66 -19.83
N SER A 522 8.81 -5.36 -18.99
CA SER A 522 7.82 -6.30 -18.46
C SER A 522 6.56 -6.20 -19.33
N PHE A 523 6.34 -7.18 -20.23
CA PHE A 523 5.31 -7.07 -21.28
C PHE A 523 3.87 -7.34 -20.78
N GLY A 524 2.96 -6.45 -21.12
CA GLY A 524 1.52 -6.54 -20.85
C GLY A 524 0.66 -6.17 -22.06
N ASN A 525 -0.64 -6.47 -21.99
CA ASN A 525 -1.62 -6.02 -22.99
C ASN A 525 -1.99 -4.55 -22.76
N GLY A 526 -2.37 -3.83 -23.81
CA GLY A 526 -2.66 -2.40 -23.73
C GLY A 526 -1.44 -1.64 -23.22
N ASP A 527 -1.66 -0.74 -22.26
CA ASP A 527 -0.63 0.07 -21.62
C ASP A 527 0.03 -0.58 -20.39
N ALA A 528 -0.28 -1.85 -20.08
CA ALA A 528 0.30 -2.59 -18.97
C ALA A 528 1.77 -3.04 -19.18
N THR A 529 2.41 -2.68 -20.30
CA THR A 529 3.85 -2.94 -20.51
C THR A 529 4.69 -1.95 -19.72
N THR A 530 5.49 -2.40 -18.75
CA THR A 530 6.27 -1.53 -17.85
C THR A 530 7.77 -1.86 -17.93
N PHE A 531 8.62 -1.23 -17.11
CA PHE A 531 10.03 -1.61 -17.04
C PHE A 531 10.23 -2.88 -16.22
N ASN A 532 11.29 -3.61 -16.53
CA ASN A 532 11.88 -4.60 -15.64
C ASN A 532 12.79 -3.85 -14.64
N GLU A 533 12.35 -3.67 -13.39
CA GLU A 533 13.07 -2.88 -12.37
C GLU A 533 14.51 -3.38 -12.13
N SER A 534 14.77 -4.69 -12.33
CA SER A 534 16.12 -5.28 -12.22
C SER A 534 17.09 -4.87 -13.33
N ALA A 535 16.59 -4.37 -14.47
CA ALA A 535 17.39 -4.06 -15.67
C ALA A 535 17.65 -2.56 -15.89
N VAL A 536 16.86 -1.67 -15.29
CA VAL A 536 16.89 -0.22 -15.60
C VAL A 536 17.63 0.65 -14.57
N THR A 537 18.09 0.07 -13.46
CA THR A 537 18.75 0.79 -12.36
C THR A 537 20.10 1.39 -12.80
N TYR A 538 20.38 2.64 -12.39
CA TYR A 538 21.70 3.27 -12.52
C TYR A 538 22.54 3.01 -11.26
N PRO A 539 23.75 2.42 -11.35
CA PRO A 539 24.65 2.29 -10.21
C PRO A 539 25.41 3.60 -9.99
N PHE A 540 25.14 4.27 -8.88
CA PHE A 540 26.03 5.32 -8.37
C PHE A 540 27.22 4.65 -7.65
N PRO A 541 28.45 5.20 -7.76
CA PRO A 541 29.54 4.78 -6.89
C PRO A 541 29.18 5.14 -5.45
N GLN A 542 29.28 4.18 -4.52
CA GLN A 542 29.12 4.47 -3.09
C GLN A 542 30.24 5.43 -2.66
N GLY A 543 29.87 6.48 -1.93
CA GLY A 543 30.82 7.44 -1.37
C GLY A 543 31.74 6.75 -0.36
N GLY A 544 32.97 6.46 -0.80
CA GLY A 544 34.06 6.01 0.05
C GLY A 544 35.26 6.90 -0.23
N ALA A 545 35.77 7.57 0.81
CA ALA A 545 36.86 8.53 0.68
C ALA A 545 38.12 7.95 0.01
N GLU A 546 38.72 8.74 -0.89
CA GLU A 546 40.13 8.58 -1.32
C GLU A 546 41.11 9.20 -0.30
#